data_AF-A0A4R9A9J5-F1
#
_entry.id   AF-A0A4R9A9J5-F1
#
_cell.length_a   1.000
_cell.length_b   1.000
_cell.length_c   1.000
_cell.angle_alpha   90.00
_cell.angle_beta   90.00
_cell.angle_gamma   90.00
#
_symmetry.space_group_name_H-M   'P 1'
#
loop_
_entity.id
_entity.type
_entity.pdbx_description
1 polymer ?
#
loop_
_entity_poly.entity_id
_entity_poly.type
_entity_poly.pdbx_seq_one_letter_code
_entity_poly.pdbx_strand_id
1 'polypeptide(L)'
;MLISDSNEAVAALNMRARTELILEGRVDALHEVTLHDGTRAAVGDTVITRRNDRRLYASRGWVRNGDRWNVIGVHRTGSVEVRRQGRRWGSTVLLPASYVAQHVELGYAVTSHRAQGITTDTAHVVVAPSMPRENLYVAMTRGREANTAYVAVDRPDVAHVGPRPGDATDVTARSILCGILQHVGAELSAHETLAAEQDAWGSVAQLAAEYETIAAAAQHGRWVSVVRASGLLPGQADAVIESDAFGPLTAELRRAEVHYVDVASLLPRVVAARGFEDAQDIAAVLQARVVSVVSRDNGAGRTRRSPRLVAGLIPRALGPMDAAMHQALVERADLIASRASAVLDLALLAGEPWTRALGAAPRGAASAAWRQNGCAVAAYRDRYGIVGAKPLGAVPESVAQKLDAARAYAALRAAQRLVEEHSYDAPRRIIAAGLTR
;
A
#
# COMPACT_ATOMS: atom_id res chain seq x y z
N MET A 1 9.91 7.11 -30.36
CA MET A 1 10.67 7.87 -29.34
C MET A 1 11.43 6.88 -28.47
N LEU A 2 12.71 7.11 -28.21
CA LEU A 2 13.50 6.29 -27.29
C LEU A 2 13.36 6.82 -25.85
N ILE A 3 13.23 5.92 -24.88
CA ILE A 3 13.06 6.26 -23.46
C ILE A 3 14.01 5.41 -22.61
N SER A 4 14.70 6.02 -21.65
CA SER A 4 15.56 5.34 -20.66
C SER A 4 15.38 5.97 -19.27
N ASP A 5 15.84 5.33 -18.21
CA ASP A 5 15.82 5.88 -16.84
C ASP A 5 17.00 6.81 -16.51
N SER A 6 18.19 6.57 -17.07
CA SER A 6 19.39 7.37 -16.76
C SER A 6 19.70 8.44 -17.81
N ASN A 7 20.18 9.61 -17.35
CA ASN A 7 20.64 10.69 -18.23
C ASN A 7 21.82 10.25 -19.10
N GLU A 8 22.71 9.41 -18.57
CA GLU A 8 23.86 8.87 -19.29
C GLU A 8 23.42 7.97 -20.46
N ALA A 9 22.47 7.05 -20.24
CA ALA A 9 21.92 6.21 -21.30
C ALA A 9 21.19 7.06 -22.35
N VAL A 10 20.45 8.09 -21.93
CA VAL A 10 19.81 9.03 -22.87
C VAL A 10 20.83 9.77 -23.73
N ALA A 11 21.93 10.26 -23.14
CA ALA A 11 23.00 10.91 -23.89
C ALA A 11 23.65 9.96 -24.90
N ALA A 12 23.97 8.72 -24.47
CA ALA A 12 24.53 7.70 -25.35
C ALA A 12 23.57 7.31 -26.49
N LEU A 13 22.28 7.15 -26.20
CA LEU A 13 21.26 6.85 -27.20
C LEU A 13 21.06 8.00 -28.20
N ASN A 14 21.06 9.25 -27.73
CA ASN A 14 20.96 10.42 -28.60
C ASN A 14 22.14 10.51 -29.56
N MET A 15 23.37 10.33 -29.05
CA MET A 15 24.58 10.34 -29.88
C MET A 15 24.57 9.20 -30.89
N ARG A 16 24.23 7.98 -30.47
CA ARG A 16 24.19 6.81 -31.37
C ARG A 16 23.13 6.96 -32.46
N ALA A 17 21.94 7.42 -32.11
CA ALA A 17 20.87 7.68 -33.07
C ALA A 17 21.29 8.75 -34.10
N ARG A 18 21.95 9.82 -33.65
CA ARG A 18 22.47 10.86 -34.54
C ARG A 18 23.54 10.31 -35.48
N THR A 19 24.52 9.56 -34.98
CA THR A 19 25.57 8.95 -35.80
C THR A 19 24.97 8.06 -36.88
N GLU A 20 23.99 7.22 -36.55
CA GLU A 20 23.32 6.37 -37.53
C GLU A 20 22.61 7.21 -38.61
N LEU A 21 21.90 8.27 -38.22
CA LEU A 21 21.21 9.14 -39.17
C LEU A 21 22.16 9.94 -40.07
N ILE A 22 23.37 10.24 -39.60
CA ILE A 22 24.43 10.82 -40.44
C ILE A 22 24.92 9.79 -41.46
N LEU A 23 25.16 8.54 -41.04
CA LEU A 23 25.58 7.44 -41.91
C LEU A 23 24.51 7.11 -42.97
N GLU A 24 23.23 7.18 -42.60
CA GLU A 24 22.08 7.04 -43.52
C GLU A 24 21.87 8.26 -44.44
N GLY A 25 22.65 9.34 -44.27
CA GLY A 25 22.50 10.57 -45.05
C GLY A 25 21.24 11.39 -44.75
N ARG A 26 20.58 11.12 -43.62
CA ARG A 26 19.35 11.82 -43.19
C ARG A 26 19.63 13.07 -42.37
N VAL A 27 20.81 13.17 -41.78
CA VAL A 27 21.32 14.36 -41.09
C VAL A 27 22.51 14.91 -41.87
N ASP A 28 22.42 16.18 -42.25
CA ASP A 28 23.49 16.88 -42.95
C ASP A 28 24.43 17.53 -41.93
N ALA A 29 25.52 16.84 -41.60
CA ALA A 29 26.51 17.30 -40.63
C ALA A 29 27.52 18.34 -41.17
N LEU A 30 27.29 18.93 -42.35
CA LEU A 30 28.18 19.96 -42.90
C LEU A 30 28.17 21.25 -42.08
N HIS A 31 27.02 21.60 -41.49
CA HIS A 31 26.85 22.80 -40.67
C HIS A 31 26.20 22.42 -39.34
N GLU A 32 26.97 22.55 -38.26
CA GLU A 32 26.55 22.14 -36.92
C GLU A 32 26.51 23.33 -35.96
N VAL A 33 25.64 23.23 -34.96
CA VAL A 33 25.57 24.14 -33.81
C VAL A 33 25.77 23.36 -32.51
N THR A 34 26.47 23.97 -31.55
CA THR A 34 26.64 23.41 -30.21
C THR A 34 25.39 23.66 -29.36
N LEU A 35 24.93 22.60 -28.70
CA LEU A 35 23.78 22.58 -27.81
C LEU A 35 24.19 22.75 -26.33
N HIS A 36 23.20 22.84 -25.45
CA HIS A 36 23.40 23.02 -24.01
C HIS A 36 24.28 21.96 -23.34
N ASP A 37 24.11 20.70 -23.73
CA ASP A 37 24.83 19.55 -23.17
C ASP A 37 26.19 19.28 -23.85
N GLY A 38 26.66 20.22 -24.67
CA GLY A 38 27.90 20.07 -25.44
C GLY A 38 27.76 19.17 -26.67
N THR A 39 26.59 18.56 -26.90
CA THR A 39 26.32 17.85 -28.15
C THR A 39 26.14 18.84 -29.30
N ARG A 40 26.10 18.31 -30.53
CA ARG A 40 25.90 19.11 -31.73
C ARG A 40 24.61 18.73 -32.42
N ALA A 41 23.99 19.69 -33.08
CA ALA A 41 22.84 19.48 -33.96
C ALA A 41 23.08 20.09 -35.34
N ALA A 42 22.50 19.46 -36.35
CA ALA A 42 22.57 19.85 -37.74
C ALA A 42 21.20 19.73 -38.43
N VAL A 43 21.13 20.08 -39.71
CA VAL A 43 19.87 19.96 -40.48
C VAL A 43 19.44 18.49 -40.56
N GLY A 44 18.17 18.22 -40.25
CA GLY A 44 17.64 16.87 -40.12
C GLY A 44 17.57 16.36 -38.68
N ASP A 45 18.27 17.01 -37.73
CA ASP A 45 18.25 16.56 -36.34
C ASP A 45 16.90 16.78 -35.65
N THR A 46 16.57 15.90 -34.70
CA THR A 46 15.45 16.13 -33.76
C THR A 46 15.98 16.73 -32.48
N VAL A 47 15.39 17.85 -32.04
CA VAL A 47 15.78 18.59 -30.83
C VAL A 47 14.59 18.81 -29.90
N ILE A 48 14.88 19.03 -28.62
CA ILE A 48 13.90 19.33 -27.58
C ILE A 48 14.26 20.64 -26.86
N THR A 49 13.26 21.47 -26.58
CA THR A 49 13.44 22.74 -25.86
C THR A 49 13.23 22.55 -24.36
N ARG A 50 14.09 23.15 -23.52
CA ARG A 50 14.11 22.98 -22.05
C ARG A 50 13.56 24.15 -21.25
N ARG A 51 13.29 25.29 -21.90
CA ARG A 51 12.83 26.50 -21.23
C ARG A 51 11.62 27.10 -21.92
N ASN A 52 10.65 27.51 -21.12
CA ASN A 52 9.53 28.29 -21.62
C ASN A 52 10.01 29.69 -22.06
N ASP A 53 9.78 30.08 -23.31
CA ASP A 53 9.99 31.46 -23.77
C ASP A 53 8.80 31.96 -24.61
N ARG A 54 8.05 32.91 -24.03
CA ARG A 54 6.84 33.48 -24.62
C ARG A 54 7.13 34.45 -25.78
N ARG A 55 8.39 34.86 -25.96
CA ARG A 55 8.83 35.74 -27.07
C ARG A 55 9.11 34.95 -28.34
N LEU A 56 9.38 33.65 -28.24
CA LEU A 56 9.61 32.76 -29.38
C LEU A 56 8.27 32.21 -29.87
N TYR A 57 7.67 32.90 -30.82
CA TYR A 57 6.32 32.59 -31.31
C TYR A 57 6.34 31.51 -32.40
N ALA A 58 5.46 30.53 -32.25
CA ALA A 58 5.28 29.38 -33.13
C ALA A 58 3.81 29.33 -33.60
N SER A 59 3.45 30.15 -34.60
CA SER A 59 2.14 30.31 -35.24
C SER A 59 0.86 30.37 -34.37
N ARG A 60 0.55 29.34 -33.58
CA ARG A 60 -0.58 29.24 -32.64
C ARG A 60 -0.14 29.06 -31.18
N GLY A 61 1.11 29.40 -30.85
CA GLY A 61 1.66 29.28 -29.51
C GLY A 61 3.06 29.84 -29.40
N TRP A 62 3.75 29.47 -28.33
CA TRP A 62 5.13 29.88 -28.06
C TRP A 62 5.97 28.65 -27.66
N VAL A 63 7.29 28.77 -27.65
CA VAL A 63 8.22 27.66 -27.36
C VAL A 63 8.12 27.22 -25.90
N ARG A 64 7.63 26.00 -25.65
CA ARG A 64 7.50 25.43 -24.30
C ARG A 64 8.60 24.44 -24.01
N ASN A 65 8.87 24.26 -22.72
CA ASN A 65 9.66 23.17 -22.22
C ASN A 65 9.00 21.83 -22.61
N GLY A 66 9.77 20.92 -23.20
CA GLY A 66 9.32 19.62 -23.68
C GLY A 66 8.81 19.60 -25.13
N ASP A 67 8.69 20.74 -25.81
CA ASP A 67 8.33 20.73 -27.23
C ASP A 67 9.46 20.09 -28.07
N ARG A 68 9.08 19.20 -28.99
CA ARG A 68 9.99 18.52 -29.92
C ARG A 68 9.94 19.13 -31.31
N TRP A 69 11.10 19.29 -31.92
CA TRP A 69 11.26 19.98 -33.17
C TRP A 69 12.24 19.25 -34.10
N ASN A 70 12.02 19.37 -35.40
CA ASN A 70 12.96 18.96 -36.43
C ASN A 70 13.74 20.19 -36.89
N VAL A 71 15.06 20.12 -36.88
CA VAL A 71 15.94 21.16 -37.41
C VAL A 71 15.84 21.16 -38.93
N ILE A 72 15.45 22.30 -39.50
CA ILE A 72 15.34 22.49 -40.95
C ILE A 72 16.39 23.46 -41.51
N GLY A 73 17.01 24.26 -40.65
CA GLY A 73 18.07 25.19 -41.03
C GLY A 73 19.00 25.51 -39.86
N VAL A 74 20.30 25.59 -40.14
CA VAL A 74 21.32 26.04 -39.20
C VAL A 74 22.03 27.25 -39.80
N HIS A 75 22.05 28.37 -39.08
CA HIS A 75 22.67 29.61 -39.54
C HIS A 75 24.09 29.76 -38.97
N ARG A 76 24.96 30.46 -39.70
CA ARG A 76 26.35 30.75 -39.26
C ARG A 76 26.44 31.55 -37.96
N THR A 77 25.37 32.27 -37.61
CA THR A 77 25.24 33.02 -36.36
C THR A 77 24.96 32.13 -35.15
N GLY A 78 24.72 30.82 -35.35
CA GLY A 78 24.34 29.85 -34.32
C GLY A 78 22.83 29.80 -34.05
N SER A 79 22.00 30.59 -34.76
CA SER A 79 20.55 30.44 -34.69
C SER A 79 20.08 29.22 -35.50
N VAL A 80 18.99 28.60 -35.06
CA VAL A 80 18.47 27.37 -35.63
C VAL A 80 17.01 27.55 -36.02
N GLU A 81 16.68 27.24 -37.26
CA GLU A 81 15.30 27.18 -37.72
C GLU A 81 14.74 25.77 -37.48
N VAL A 82 13.68 25.70 -36.68
CA VAL A 82 13.10 24.43 -36.24
C VAL A 82 11.62 24.35 -36.57
N ARG A 83 11.13 23.16 -36.89
CA ARG A 83 9.72 22.89 -37.19
C ARG A 83 9.15 21.90 -36.19
N ARG A 84 7.97 22.20 -35.61
CA ARG A 84 7.39 21.34 -34.58
C ARG A 84 7.03 19.95 -35.13
N GLN A 85 7.34 18.90 -34.37
CA GLN A 85 7.04 17.52 -34.73
C GLN A 85 5.51 17.25 -34.69
N GLY A 86 4.98 16.48 -35.64
CA GLY A 86 3.57 16.04 -35.67
C GLY A 86 2.55 17.01 -36.32
N ARG A 87 2.98 18.15 -36.87
CA ARG A 87 2.11 19.07 -37.62
C ARG A 87 2.62 19.20 -39.07
N ARG A 88 1.76 18.88 -40.05
CA ARG A 88 2.15 18.91 -41.48
C ARG A 88 2.41 20.32 -42.03
N TRP A 89 1.86 21.39 -41.45
CA TRP A 89 2.06 22.79 -41.91
C TRP A 89 2.17 23.81 -40.77
N GLY A 90 3.04 24.82 -40.96
CA GLY A 90 2.95 26.13 -40.31
C GLY A 90 3.34 26.25 -38.84
N SER A 91 4.40 25.59 -38.35
CA SER A 91 4.92 25.84 -36.99
C SER A 91 6.45 25.84 -36.95
N THR A 92 7.02 26.67 -37.81
CA THR A 92 8.46 26.96 -37.84
C THR A 92 8.79 28.09 -36.88
N VAL A 93 9.91 27.99 -36.18
CA VAL A 93 10.42 28.99 -35.24
C VAL A 93 11.92 29.14 -35.47
N LEU A 94 12.39 30.39 -35.46
CA LEU A 94 13.82 30.67 -35.39
C LEU A 94 14.24 30.77 -33.92
N LEU A 95 15.06 29.82 -33.46
CA LEU A 95 15.65 29.84 -32.13
C LEU A 95 16.94 30.67 -32.15
N PRO A 96 17.07 31.73 -31.34
CA PRO A 96 18.30 32.51 -31.24
C PRO A 96 19.47 31.66 -30.73
N ALA A 97 20.69 32.00 -31.15
CA ALA A 97 21.90 31.26 -30.76
C ALA A 97 22.08 31.12 -29.24
N SER A 98 21.78 32.18 -28.49
CA SER A 98 21.83 32.16 -27.02
C SER A 98 20.85 31.17 -26.40
N TYR A 99 19.65 31.04 -26.98
CA TYR A 99 18.64 30.09 -26.53
C TYR A 99 19.04 28.65 -26.89
N VAL A 100 19.60 28.44 -28.09
CA VAL A 100 20.08 27.12 -28.54
C VAL A 100 21.19 26.61 -27.63
N ALA A 101 22.20 27.46 -27.36
CA ALA A 101 23.34 27.10 -26.54
C ALA A 101 23.00 26.84 -25.06
N GLN A 102 21.84 27.30 -24.56
CA GLN A 102 21.48 27.18 -23.13
C GLN A 102 20.30 26.26 -22.87
N HIS A 103 19.40 26.08 -23.83
CA HIS A 103 18.07 25.52 -23.58
C HIS A 103 17.60 24.52 -24.64
N VAL A 104 18.50 24.05 -25.50
CA VAL A 104 18.18 23.05 -26.53
C VAL A 104 19.11 21.84 -26.37
N GLU A 105 18.53 20.64 -26.49
CA GLU A 105 19.21 19.34 -26.46
C GLU A 105 18.72 18.44 -27.60
N LEU A 106 19.46 17.38 -27.92
CA LEU A 106 18.99 16.34 -28.83
C LEU A 106 17.73 15.65 -28.27
N GLY A 107 16.79 15.33 -29.16
CA GLY A 107 15.44 14.88 -28.83
C GLY A 107 15.09 13.47 -29.30
N TYR A 108 16.07 12.65 -29.69
CA TYR A 108 15.82 11.26 -30.13
C TYR A 108 15.44 10.33 -28.97
N ALA A 109 16.12 10.51 -27.84
CA ALA A 109 15.91 9.83 -26.57
C ALA A 109 15.60 10.84 -25.45
N VAL A 110 14.72 10.45 -24.53
CA VAL A 110 14.36 11.23 -23.34
C VAL A 110 14.32 10.34 -22.11
N THR A 111 14.44 10.91 -20.92
CA THR A 111 14.24 10.13 -19.70
C THR A 111 12.76 9.82 -19.48
N SER A 112 12.42 8.73 -18.77
CA SER A 112 11.03 8.39 -18.43
C SER A 112 10.31 9.55 -17.74
N HIS A 113 10.98 10.25 -16.82
CA HIS A 113 10.44 11.42 -16.14
C HIS A 113 10.14 12.58 -17.13
N ARG A 114 11.03 12.83 -18.10
CA ARG A 114 10.83 13.88 -19.11
C ARG A 114 9.78 13.49 -20.15
N ALA A 115 9.53 12.20 -20.36
CA ALA A 115 8.47 11.73 -21.23
C ALA A 115 7.06 11.96 -20.64
N GLN A 116 6.93 12.27 -19.35
CA GLN A 116 5.63 12.48 -18.72
C GLN A 116 4.83 13.59 -19.42
N GLY A 117 3.61 13.26 -19.84
CA GLY A 117 2.74 14.19 -20.58
C GLY A 117 3.05 14.32 -22.08
N ILE A 118 4.11 13.69 -22.57
CA ILE A 118 4.41 13.61 -24.00
C ILE A 118 3.76 12.36 -24.59
N THR A 119 2.96 12.54 -25.64
CA THR A 119 2.44 11.43 -26.46
C THR A 119 3.21 11.36 -27.78
N THR A 120 3.47 10.13 -28.24
CA THR A 120 4.17 9.83 -29.49
C THR A 120 3.45 8.69 -30.20
N ASP A 121 3.68 8.47 -31.50
CA ASP A 121 3.04 7.35 -32.18
C ASP A 121 3.61 6.00 -31.69
N THR A 122 4.93 5.88 -31.65
CA THR A 122 5.63 4.70 -31.11
C THR A 122 6.61 5.07 -29.99
N ALA A 123 6.62 4.27 -28.92
CA ALA A 123 7.59 4.38 -27.83
C ALA A 123 8.46 3.12 -27.76
N HIS A 124 9.75 3.34 -27.53
CA HIS A 124 10.79 2.32 -27.48
C HIS A 124 11.57 2.54 -26.18
N VAL A 125 11.37 1.65 -25.20
CA VAL A 125 11.90 1.79 -23.85
C VAL A 125 13.10 0.87 -23.69
N VAL A 126 14.25 1.42 -23.33
CA VAL A 126 15.40 0.62 -22.88
C VAL A 126 15.24 0.40 -21.38
N VAL A 127 15.06 -0.86 -21.00
CA VAL A 127 14.75 -1.25 -19.62
C VAL A 127 16.06 -1.60 -18.91
N ALA A 128 16.41 -0.81 -17.90
CA ALA A 128 17.46 -1.14 -16.96
C ALA A 128 16.89 -1.96 -15.78
N PRO A 129 17.62 -2.95 -15.23
CA PRO A 129 17.15 -3.72 -14.07
C PRO A 129 16.85 -2.89 -12.82
N SER A 130 17.50 -1.73 -12.69
CA SER A 130 17.30 -0.76 -11.61
C SER A 130 16.14 0.21 -11.86
N MET A 131 15.48 0.16 -13.03
CA MET A 131 14.38 1.05 -13.35
C MET A 131 13.21 0.76 -12.41
N PRO A 132 12.59 1.78 -11.79
CA PRO A 132 11.43 1.54 -10.94
C PRO A 132 10.16 1.31 -11.74
N ARG A 133 9.18 0.61 -11.13
CA ARG A 133 7.91 0.26 -11.78
C ARG A 133 7.17 1.47 -12.35
N GLU A 134 7.24 2.62 -11.66
CA GLU A 134 6.56 3.85 -12.06
C GLU A 134 7.17 4.41 -13.35
N ASN A 135 8.51 4.42 -13.44
CA ASN A 135 9.22 4.87 -14.63
C ASN A 135 8.98 3.93 -15.81
N LEU A 136 8.89 2.61 -15.57
CA LEU A 136 8.55 1.64 -16.60
C LEU A 136 7.10 1.86 -17.08
N TYR A 137 6.14 2.03 -16.17
CA TYR A 137 4.74 2.31 -16.51
C TYR A 137 4.61 3.60 -17.32
N VAL A 138 5.24 4.69 -16.87
CA VAL A 138 5.26 5.96 -17.58
C VAL A 138 5.85 5.77 -18.97
N ALA A 139 6.98 5.08 -19.12
CA ALA A 139 7.60 4.88 -20.42
C ALA A 139 6.74 4.03 -21.37
N MET A 140 6.13 2.96 -20.85
CA MET A 140 5.31 2.01 -21.61
C MET A 140 3.91 2.51 -21.98
N THR A 141 3.56 3.75 -21.62
CA THR A 141 2.25 4.37 -21.92
C THR A 141 2.35 5.59 -22.84
N ARG A 142 3.53 5.85 -23.44
CA ARG A 142 3.74 7.05 -24.28
C ARG A 142 3.38 6.88 -25.75
N GLY A 143 3.49 5.67 -26.27
CA GLY A 143 3.13 5.31 -27.64
C GLY A 143 1.62 5.14 -27.79
N ARG A 144 1.04 5.84 -28.77
CA ARG A 144 -0.37 5.70 -29.16
C ARG A 144 -0.64 4.41 -29.93
N GLU A 145 0.32 4.00 -30.77
CA GLU A 145 0.18 2.86 -31.68
C GLU A 145 0.94 1.62 -31.18
N ALA A 146 2.16 1.80 -30.65
CA ALA A 146 2.96 0.71 -30.11
C ALA A 146 3.92 1.15 -29.01
N ASN A 147 4.15 0.29 -28.04
CA ASN A 147 5.12 0.45 -26.96
C ASN A 147 6.00 -0.81 -26.91
N THR A 148 7.30 -0.69 -27.20
CA THR A 148 8.25 -1.80 -27.22
C THR A 148 9.27 -1.64 -26.09
N ALA A 149 9.47 -2.67 -25.27
CA ALA A 149 10.49 -2.71 -24.23
C ALA A 149 11.68 -3.57 -24.68
N TYR A 150 12.88 -2.99 -24.64
CA TYR A 150 14.14 -3.69 -24.85
C TYR A 150 14.77 -3.97 -23.49
N VAL A 151 14.73 -5.23 -23.07
CA VAL A 151 15.29 -5.69 -21.79
C VAL A 151 16.64 -6.34 -22.07
N ALA A 152 17.72 -5.70 -21.61
CA ALA A 152 19.05 -6.30 -21.71
C ALA A 152 19.17 -7.39 -20.64
N VAL A 153 19.28 -8.66 -21.08
CA VAL A 153 19.45 -9.83 -20.21
C VAL A 153 20.91 -10.09 -19.85
N ASP A 154 21.84 -9.61 -20.67
CA ASP A 154 23.28 -9.75 -20.46
C ASP A 154 23.89 -8.42 -20.02
N ARG A 155 24.62 -8.45 -18.89
CA ARG A 155 25.66 -7.46 -18.63
C ARG A 155 26.92 -7.98 -19.31
N PRO A 156 27.56 -7.26 -20.26
CA PRO A 156 28.94 -7.55 -20.61
C PRO A 156 29.77 -7.24 -19.36
N ASP A 157 30.02 -8.27 -18.57
CA ASP A 157 30.85 -8.20 -17.39
C ASP A 157 32.28 -7.89 -17.85
N VAL A 158 32.73 -6.65 -17.60
CA VAL A 158 34.09 -6.21 -17.96
C VAL A 158 35.14 -6.76 -16.97
N ALA A 159 34.71 -7.57 -16.00
CA ALA A 159 35.57 -8.28 -15.08
C ALA A 159 35.40 -9.79 -15.28
N HIS A 160 36.30 -10.40 -16.07
CA HIS A 160 36.40 -11.85 -16.20
C HIS A 160 36.59 -12.52 -14.83
N VAL A 161 35.52 -13.14 -14.30
CA VAL A 161 35.61 -14.25 -13.35
C VAL A 161 34.61 -15.30 -13.82
N GLY A 162 35.11 -16.48 -14.19
CA GLY A 162 34.30 -17.55 -14.76
C GLY A 162 33.17 -18.05 -13.85
N PRO A 163 32.22 -18.82 -14.41
CA PRO A 163 30.99 -19.21 -13.71
C PRO A 163 31.30 -20.03 -12.45
N ARG A 164 30.78 -19.60 -11.30
CA ARG A 164 30.74 -20.42 -10.08
C ARG A 164 29.56 -21.40 -10.18
N PRO A 165 29.72 -22.68 -9.81
CA PRO A 165 28.61 -23.63 -9.81
C PRO A 165 27.69 -23.31 -8.63
N GLY A 166 26.49 -22.79 -8.91
CA GLY A 166 25.47 -22.50 -7.89
C GLY A 166 24.63 -21.24 -8.12
N ASP A 167 24.99 -20.37 -9.07
CA ASP A 167 24.12 -19.25 -9.43
C ASP A 167 22.92 -19.76 -10.22
N ALA A 168 21.73 -19.38 -9.76
CA ALA A 168 20.47 -19.72 -10.38
C ALA A 168 20.48 -19.34 -11.87
N THR A 169 20.29 -20.37 -12.69
CA THR A 169 19.98 -20.38 -14.11
C THR A 169 19.15 -19.18 -14.60
N ASP A 170 19.64 -18.57 -15.68
CA ASP A 170 18.99 -17.70 -16.65
C ASP A 170 18.30 -16.42 -16.13
N VAL A 171 19.05 -15.31 -16.11
CA VAL A 171 18.46 -13.97 -16.08
C VAL A 171 17.66 -13.77 -17.36
N THR A 172 16.36 -14.05 -17.31
CA THR A 172 15.45 -13.84 -18.44
C THR A 172 14.85 -12.44 -18.40
N ALA A 173 14.40 -11.92 -19.55
CA ALA A 173 13.70 -10.65 -19.61
C ALA A 173 12.48 -10.62 -18.65
N ARG A 174 11.85 -11.79 -18.44
CA ARG A 174 10.75 -11.96 -17.49
C ARG A 174 11.19 -11.75 -16.04
N SER A 175 12.33 -12.30 -15.60
CA SER A 175 12.79 -12.12 -14.22
C SER A 175 13.18 -10.67 -13.93
N ILE A 176 13.80 -9.98 -14.89
CA ILE A 176 14.09 -8.54 -14.79
C ILE A 176 12.80 -7.72 -14.67
N LEU A 177 11.83 -7.96 -15.55
CA LEU A 177 10.54 -7.24 -15.49
C LEU A 177 9.77 -7.53 -14.20
N CYS A 178 9.77 -8.78 -13.72
CA CYS A 178 9.19 -9.12 -12.42
C CYS A 178 9.91 -8.41 -11.27
N GLY A 179 11.24 -8.31 -11.31
CA GLY A 179 12.03 -7.56 -10.34
C GLY A 179 11.71 -6.06 -10.36
N ILE A 180 11.54 -5.47 -11.54
CA ILE A 180 11.15 -4.07 -11.71
C ILE A 180 9.75 -3.81 -11.14
N LEU A 181 8.78 -4.71 -11.36
CA LEU A 181 7.45 -4.61 -10.76
C LEU A 181 7.49 -4.64 -9.22
N GLN A 182 8.53 -5.24 -8.64
CA GLN A 182 8.79 -5.26 -7.20
C GLN A 182 9.66 -4.09 -6.72
N HIS A 183 10.38 -3.41 -7.63
CA HIS A 183 11.16 -2.20 -7.35
C HIS A 183 10.26 -0.96 -7.39
N VAL A 184 9.86 -0.52 -6.19
CA VAL A 184 9.30 0.81 -5.96
C VAL A 184 10.47 1.77 -5.80
N GLY A 185 10.73 2.64 -6.77
CA GLY A 185 11.89 3.55 -6.74
C GLY A 185 11.53 5.01 -6.56
N ALA A 186 10.51 5.30 -5.76
CA ALA A 186 10.38 6.63 -5.19
C ALA A 186 11.01 6.61 -3.79
N GLU A 187 12.04 7.44 -3.59
CA GLU A 187 12.03 8.26 -2.38
C GLU A 187 10.62 8.83 -2.28
N LEU A 188 9.90 8.40 -1.25
CA LEU A 188 8.48 8.67 -1.00
C LEU A 188 8.21 10.16 -1.26
N SER A 189 7.31 10.47 -2.20
CA SER A 189 6.92 11.87 -2.43
C SER A 189 6.40 12.45 -1.11
N ALA A 190 6.61 13.74 -0.82
CA ALA A 190 6.12 14.32 0.45
C ALA A 190 4.62 14.05 0.72
N HIS A 191 3.82 13.82 -0.33
CA HIS A 191 2.42 13.40 -0.24
C HIS A 191 2.20 11.90 0.02
N GLU A 192 3.06 11.01 -0.49
CA GLU A 192 3.03 9.57 -0.16
C GLU A 192 3.74 9.26 1.14
N THR A 193 4.73 10.06 1.55
CA THR A 193 5.21 10.10 2.93
C THR A 193 4.06 10.54 3.82
N LEU A 194 3.32 11.61 3.49
CA LEU A 194 2.11 11.98 4.23
C LEU A 194 1.01 10.91 4.19
N ALA A 195 0.83 10.17 3.10
CA ALA A 195 -0.22 9.14 2.99
C ALA A 195 0.21 7.80 3.62
N ALA A 196 1.47 7.40 3.52
CA ALA A 196 2.03 6.22 4.18
C ALA A 196 2.29 6.49 5.66
N GLU A 197 2.68 7.71 6.03
CA GLU A 197 2.62 8.20 7.41
C GLU A 197 1.15 8.29 7.83
N GLN A 198 0.21 8.89 7.11
CA GLN A 198 -1.20 8.87 7.53
C GLN A 198 -1.81 7.46 7.58
N ASP A 199 -1.37 6.52 6.75
CA ASP A 199 -1.77 5.11 6.81
C ASP A 199 -1.11 4.38 7.99
N ALA A 200 0.14 4.70 8.34
CA ALA A 200 0.82 4.16 9.52
C ALA A 200 0.26 4.76 10.81
N TRP A 201 0.06 6.08 10.83
CA TRP A 201 -0.50 6.89 11.91
C TRP A 201 -2.01 6.64 12.09
N GLY A 202 -2.69 6.24 11.02
CA GLY A 202 -4.09 5.80 11.01
C GLY A 202 -4.27 4.28 10.99
N SER A 203 -3.20 3.50 11.18
CA SER A 203 -3.28 2.05 11.21
C SER A 203 -4.14 1.57 12.37
N VAL A 204 -4.82 0.44 12.21
CA VAL A 204 -5.56 -0.20 13.30
C VAL A 204 -4.65 -0.51 14.48
N ALA A 205 -3.36 -0.78 14.24
CA ALA A 205 -2.39 -0.99 15.31
C ALA A 205 -2.23 0.24 16.21
N GLN A 206 -1.98 1.42 15.62
CA GLN A 206 -1.82 2.66 16.37
C GLN A 206 -3.12 3.07 17.05
N LEU A 207 -4.23 3.09 16.32
CA LEU A 207 -5.54 3.48 16.87
C LEU A 207 -5.98 2.53 18.01
N ALA A 208 -5.66 1.24 17.91
CA ALA A 208 -5.89 0.29 19.00
C ALA A 208 -5.04 0.57 20.23
N ALA A 209 -3.77 0.92 20.05
CA ALA A 209 -2.87 1.26 21.16
C ALA A 209 -3.34 2.54 21.89
N GLU A 210 -3.76 3.56 21.14
CA GLU A 210 -4.37 4.78 21.69
C GLU A 210 -5.67 4.45 22.46
N TYR A 211 -6.56 3.64 21.86
CA TYR A 211 -7.79 3.19 22.49
C TYR A 211 -7.51 2.44 23.80
N GLU A 212 -6.57 1.50 23.79
CA GLU A 212 -6.22 0.68 24.96
C GLU A 212 -5.64 1.55 26.09
N THR A 213 -4.84 2.56 25.76
CA THR A 213 -4.27 3.52 26.73
C THR A 213 -5.38 4.34 27.39
N ILE A 214 -6.30 4.92 26.60
CA ILE A 214 -7.43 5.68 27.13
C ILE A 214 -8.33 4.77 27.97
N ALA A 215 -8.58 3.54 27.51
CA ALA A 215 -9.42 2.57 28.22
C ALA A 215 -8.80 2.15 29.56
N ALA A 216 -7.47 2.02 29.63
CA ALA A 216 -6.75 1.72 30.86
C ALA A 216 -6.93 2.87 31.87
N ALA A 217 -6.72 4.12 31.45
CA ALA A 217 -6.92 5.28 32.31
C ALA A 217 -8.39 5.45 32.74
N ALA A 218 -9.33 5.33 31.80
CA ALA A 218 -10.77 5.52 32.02
C ALA A 218 -11.36 4.54 33.05
N GLN A 219 -10.89 3.30 33.04
CA GLN A 219 -11.42 2.26 33.91
C GLN A 219 -10.55 2.01 35.15
N HIS A 220 -9.43 2.71 35.32
CA HIS A 220 -8.48 2.46 36.41
C HIS A 220 -9.16 2.45 37.78
N GLY A 221 -9.87 3.53 38.14
CA GLY A 221 -10.55 3.66 39.44
C GLY A 221 -11.63 2.59 39.68
N ARG A 222 -12.31 2.17 38.60
CA ARG A 222 -13.27 1.07 38.66
C ARG A 222 -12.56 -0.25 38.97
N TRP A 223 -11.48 -0.58 38.24
CA TRP A 223 -10.76 -1.82 38.45
C TRP A 223 -10.08 -1.89 39.82
N VAL A 224 -9.57 -0.77 40.34
CA VAL A 224 -9.10 -0.65 41.73
C VAL A 224 -10.20 -1.05 42.71
N SER A 225 -11.42 -0.54 42.53
CA SER A 225 -12.57 -0.88 43.38
C SER A 225 -12.90 -2.38 43.30
N VAL A 226 -12.86 -2.98 42.11
CA VAL A 226 -13.14 -4.42 41.95
C VAL A 226 -12.05 -5.28 42.61
N VAL A 227 -10.78 -4.92 42.47
CA VAL A 227 -9.68 -5.65 43.13
C VAL A 227 -9.77 -5.55 44.64
N ARG A 228 -10.10 -4.38 45.20
CA ARG A 228 -10.32 -4.21 46.64
C ARG A 228 -11.52 -5.01 47.15
N ALA A 229 -12.55 -5.19 46.32
CA ALA A 229 -13.72 -6.03 46.64
C ALA A 229 -13.52 -7.54 46.36
N SER A 230 -12.35 -7.96 45.88
CA SER A 230 -12.11 -9.35 45.43
C SER A 230 -11.86 -10.36 46.56
N GLY A 231 -11.81 -9.92 47.82
CA GLY A 231 -11.51 -10.77 48.97
C GLY A 231 -10.02 -10.94 49.30
N LEU A 232 -9.15 -10.16 48.64
CA LEU A 232 -7.74 -10.01 49.03
C LEU A 232 -7.61 -9.22 50.34
N LEU A 233 -6.54 -9.47 51.09
CA LEU A 233 -6.18 -8.60 52.22
C LEU A 233 -5.81 -7.20 51.70
N PRO A 234 -6.06 -6.11 52.46
CA PRO A 234 -5.78 -4.75 52.00
C PRO A 234 -4.37 -4.56 51.43
N GLY A 235 -3.33 -5.06 52.12
CA GLY A 235 -1.95 -4.97 51.63
C GLY A 235 -1.66 -5.79 50.37
N GLN A 236 -2.38 -6.91 50.15
CA GLN A 236 -2.27 -7.67 48.89
C GLN A 236 -2.98 -6.96 47.74
N ALA A 237 -4.12 -6.32 48.01
CA ALA A 237 -4.84 -5.54 47.00
C ALA A 237 -4.01 -4.34 46.54
N ASP A 238 -3.37 -3.61 47.46
CA ASP A 238 -2.50 -2.49 47.11
C ASP A 238 -1.25 -2.96 46.34
N ALA A 239 -0.64 -4.09 46.74
CA ALA A 239 0.46 -4.70 45.97
C ALA A 239 0.07 -5.11 44.54
N VAL A 240 -1.19 -5.54 44.33
CA VAL A 240 -1.72 -5.83 42.98
C VAL A 240 -1.90 -4.56 42.17
N ILE A 241 -2.35 -3.46 42.80
CA ILE A 241 -2.62 -2.18 42.13
C ILE A 241 -1.32 -1.50 41.70
N GLU A 242 -0.27 -1.60 42.52
CA GLU A 242 1.05 -1.01 42.26
C GLU A 242 1.94 -1.87 41.34
N SER A 243 1.54 -3.11 41.04
CA SER A 243 2.28 -4.02 40.17
C SER A 243 2.21 -3.61 38.70
N ASP A 244 3.32 -3.80 37.97
CA ASP A 244 3.40 -3.66 36.51
C ASP A 244 2.42 -4.61 35.78
N ALA A 245 2.05 -5.74 36.40
CA ALA A 245 1.08 -6.69 35.85
C ALA A 245 -0.39 -6.24 36.01
N PHE A 246 -0.66 -5.11 36.69
CA PHE A 246 -2.01 -4.57 36.83
C PHE A 246 -2.64 -4.16 35.49
N GLY A 247 -1.85 -3.55 34.59
CA GLY A 247 -2.31 -3.22 33.23
C GLY A 247 -2.75 -4.45 32.44
N PRO A 248 -1.88 -5.47 32.28
CA PRO A 248 -2.23 -6.74 31.67
C PRO A 248 -3.45 -7.44 32.32
N LEU A 249 -3.55 -7.44 33.65
CA LEU A 249 -4.70 -7.99 34.37
C LEU A 249 -6.00 -7.27 33.99
N THR A 250 -6.05 -5.93 34.08
CA THR A 250 -7.26 -5.17 33.76
C THR A 250 -7.68 -5.30 32.29
N ALA A 251 -6.72 -5.50 31.38
CA ALA A 251 -7.01 -5.82 29.99
C ALA A 251 -7.72 -7.18 29.83
N GLU A 252 -7.32 -8.20 30.60
CA GLU A 252 -8.02 -9.50 30.64
C GLU A 252 -9.42 -9.40 31.27
N LEU A 253 -9.56 -8.61 32.33
CA LEU A 253 -10.87 -8.37 32.96
C LEU A 253 -11.83 -7.66 32.00
N ARG A 254 -11.35 -6.64 31.27
CA ARG A 254 -12.13 -5.99 30.20
C ARG A 254 -12.52 -6.97 29.11
N ARG A 255 -11.62 -7.87 28.71
CA ARG A 255 -11.93 -8.95 27.76
C ARG A 255 -13.05 -9.84 28.26
N ALA A 256 -12.97 -10.31 29.51
CA ALA A 256 -14.00 -11.13 30.12
C ALA A 256 -15.37 -10.41 30.13
N GLU A 257 -15.38 -9.13 30.50
CA GLU A 257 -16.61 -8.32 30.54
C GLU A 257 -17.31 -8.20 29.18
N VAL A 258 -16.55 -8.05 28.09
CA VAL A 258 -17.09 -7.98 26.72
C VAL A 258 -17.78 -9.29 26.30
N HIS A 259 -17.40 -10.40 26.91
CA HIS A 259 -18.04 -11.71 26.77
C HIS A 259 -19.18 -11.94 27.79
N TYR A 260 -19.66 -10.87 28.44
CA TYR A 260 -20.71 -10.89 29.46
C TYR A 260 -20.37 -11.71 30.70
N VAL A 261 -19.07 -11.91 30.98
CA VAL A 261 -18.61 -12.50 32.23
C VAL A 261 -18.72 -11.47 33.33
N ASP A 262 -19.39 -11.82 34.42
CA ASP A 262 -19.47 -10.96 35.60
C ASP A 262 -18.13 -10.98 36.35
N VAL A 263 -17.35 -9.94 36.11
CA VAL A 263 -16.01 -9.80 36.71
C VAL A 263 -16.06 -9.68 38.23
N ALA A 264 -17.12 -9.09 38.79
CA ALA A 264 -17.25 -8.89 40.23
C ALA A 264 -17.44 -10.21 40.98
N SER A 265 -18.06 -11.22 40.35
CA SER A 265 -18.15 -12.58 40.92
C SER A 265 -17.00 -13.50 40.49
N LEU A 266 -16.36 -13.24 39.35
CA LEU A 266 -15.22 -14.02 38.88
C LEU A 266 -13.97 -13.83 39.75
N LEU A 267 -13.61 -12.59 40.09
CA LEU A 267 -12.39 -12.31 40.84
C LEU A 267 -12.35 -12.97 42.23
N PRO A 268 -13.40 -12.89 43.06
CA PRO A 268 -13.43 -13.62 44.34
C PRO A 268 -13.23 -15.12 44.20
N ARG A 269 -13.81 -15.75 43.17
CA ARG A 269 -13.62 -17.19 42.91
C ARG A 269 -12.18 -17.52 42.54
N VAL A 270 -11.54 -16.66 41.74
CA VAL A 270 -10.15 -16.83 41.32
C VAL A 270 -9.17 -16.63 42.48
N VAL A 271 -9.47 -15.68 43.37
CA VAL A 271 -8.72 -15.43 44.61
C VAL A 271 -8.84 -16.61 45.57
N ALA A 272 -10.05 -17.11 45.80
CA ALA A 272 -10.30 -18.22 46.73
C ALA A 272 -9.78 -19.59 46.25
N ALA A 273 -9.53 -19.76 44.95
CA ALA A 273 -9.16 -21.07 44.38
C ALA A 273 -7.81 -21.61 44.87
N ARG A 274 -6.83 -20.75 45.16
CA ARG A 274 -5.50 -21.14 45.66
C ARG A 274 -4.81 -19.94 46.32
N GLY A 275 -4.14 -20.17 47.46
CA GLY A 275 -3.36 -19.15 48.16
C GLY A 275 -2.23 -18.55 47.32
N PHE A 276 -1.64 -17.46 47.82
CA PHE A 276 -0.61 -16.67 47.16
C PHE A 276 0.77 -16.75 47.86
N GLU A 277 0.95 -17.71 48.75
CA GLU A 277 2.16 -17.82 49.59
C GLU A 277 3.46 -17.99 48.76
N ASP A 278 3.37 -18.65 47.61
CA ASP A 278 4.50 -18.86 46.68
C ASP A 278 4.57 -17.81 45.55
N ALA A 279 3.71 -16.79 45.54
CA ALA A 279 3.59 -15.87 44.41
C ALA A 279 4.58 -14.70 44.54
N GLN A 280 5.51 -14.59 43.58
CA GLN A 280 6.38 -13.42 43.45
C GLN A 280 5.61 -12.14 43.03
N ASP A 281 4.56 -12.31 42.23
CA ASP A 281 3.64 -11.24 41.84
C ASP A 281 2.20 -11.76 41.82
N ILE A 282 1.38 -11.25 42.74
CA ILE A 282 -0.03 -11.62 42.88
C ILE A 282 -0.82 -11.20 41.63
N ALA A 283 -0.52 -10.05 41.03
CA ALA A 283 -1.23 -9.55 39.85
C ALA A 283 -0.99 -10.44 38.63
N ALA A 284 0.24 -10.89 38.40
CA ALA A 284 0.58 -11.84 37.34
C ALA A 284 -0.11 -13.19 37.53
N VAL A 285 -0.20 -13.69 38.77
CA VAL A 285 -0.92 -14.93 39.10
C VAL A 285 -2.42 -14.78 38.83
N LEU A 286 -3.03 -13.67 39.24
CA LEU A 286 -4.44 -13.38 38.96
C LEU A 286 -4.69 -13.28 37.46
N GLN A 287 -3.82 -12.60 36.70
CA GLN A 287 -3.91 -12.52 35.25
C GLN A 287 -3.91 -13.92 34.62
N ALA A 288 -2.94 -14.77 34.96
CA ALA A 288 -2.84 -16.13 34.41
C ALA A 288 -4.07 -16.98 34.76
N ARG A 289 -4.61 -16.85 35.98
CA ARG A 289 -5.83 -17.56 36.39
C ARG A 289 -7.06 -17.08 35.63
N VAL A 290 -7.24 -15.76 35.47
CA VAL A 290 -8.35 -15.18 34.68
C VAL A 290 -8.28 -15.70 33.24
N VAL A 291 -7.11 -15.67 32.60
CA VAL A 291 -6.90 -16.22 31.26
C VAL A 291 -7.30 -17.69 31.19
N SER A 292 -6.91 -18.50 32.17
CA SER A 292 -7.27 -19.92 32.21
C SER A 292 -8.77 -20.16 32.40
N VAL A 293 -9.46 -19.36 33.22
CA VAL A 293 -10.90 -19.50 33.44
C VAL A 293 -11.67 -19.10 32.19
N VAL A 294 -11.35 -17.94 31.63
CA VAL A 294 -11.99 -17.43 30.39
C VAL A 294 -11.77 -18.39 29.22
N SER A 295 -10.58 -18.99 29.11
CA SER A 295 -10.28 -19.97 28.06
C SER A 295 -11.04 -21.29 28.20
N ARG A 296 -11.31 -21.74 29.44
CA ARG A 296 -12.07 -22.97 29.72
C ARG A 296 -13.57 -22.77 29.53
N ASP A 297 -14.09 -21.61 29.91
CA ASP A 297 -15.51 -21.29 29.79
C ASP A 297 -15.95 -21.05 28.33
N ASN A 298 -15.02 -20.75 27.42
CA ASN A 298 -15.31 -20.64 25.97
C ASN A 298 -15.78 -21.96 25.31
N GLY A 299 -15.65 -23.12 25.98
CA GLY A 299 -16.06 -24.43 25.46
C GLY A 299 -17.44 -24.94 25.92
N ALA A 300 -18.01 -24.38 26.99
CA ALA A 300 -19.18 -24.95 27.68
C ALA A 300 -20.37 -23.99 27.67
N GLY A 301 -21.12 -23.99 26.57
CA GLY A 301 -22.53 -23.59 26.47
C GLY A 301 -22.97 -22.34 27.24
N ARG A 302 -22.76 -21.13 26.69
CA ARG A 302 -23.44 -19.85 27.01
C ARG A 302 -22.81 -18.73 26.14
N THR A 303 -23.46 -17.77 25.48
CA THR A 303 -24.84 -17.27 25.34
C THR A 303 -25.04 -16.80 23.88
N ARG A 304 -26.28 -16.67 23.39
CA ARG A 304 -26.65 -16.16 22.04
C ARG A 304 -26.26 -14.68 21.76
N ARG A 305 -25.54 -14.00 22.66
CA ARG A 305 -25.26 -12.56 22.54
C ARG A 305 -23.90 -12.31 21.91
N SER A 306 -23.87 -11.49 20.87
CA SER A 306 -22.64 -11.08 20.20
C SER A 306 -21.77 -10.23 21.14
N PRO A 307 -20.46 -10.51 21.25
CA PRO A 307 -19.55 -9.74 22.08
C PRO A 307 -19.46 -8.29 21.59
N ARG A 308 -19.32 -7.34 22.52
CA ARG A 308 -19.20 -5.91 22.23
C ARG A 308 -17.77 -5.53 21.83
N LEU A 309 -17.45 -5.73 20.55
CA LEU A 309 -16.13 -5.48 19.98
C LEU A 309 -16.15 -4.27 19.05
N VAL A 310 -15.06 -3.50 19.05
CA VAL A 310 -14.76 -2.47 18.05
C VAL A 310 -14.13 -3.14 16.84
N ALA A 311 -14.71 -2.89 15.66
CA ALA A 311 -14.36 -3.56 14.40
C ALA A 311 -14.26 -5.10 14.52
N GLY A 312 -15.02 -5.73 15.42
CA GLY A 312 -14.99 -7.18 15.63
C GLY A 312 -13.70 -7.74 16.24
N LEU A 313 -12.75 -6.89 16.66
CA LEU A 313 -11.46 -7.31 17.18
C LEU A 313 -11.17 -6.81 18.59
N ILE A 314 -11.32 -5.50 18.83
CA ILE A 314 -10.84 -4.84 20.05
C ILE A 314 -11.96 -4.82 21.11
N PRO A 315 -11.71 -5.29 22.34
CA PRO A 315 -12.69 -5.24 23.44
C PRO A 315 -13.10 -3.80 23.76
N ARG A 316 -14.40 -3.50 23.65
CA ARG A 316 -14.92 -2.18 24.01
C ARG A 316 -14.84 -1.97 25.53
N ALA A 317 -14.35 -0.82 25.97
CA ALA A 317 -14.42 -0.40 27.37
C ALA A 317 -15.87 -0.11 27.75
N LEU A 318 -16.36 -0.78 28.79
CA LEU A 318 -17.73 -0.66 29.30
C LEU A 318 -17.72 -0.13 30.75
N GLY A 319 -18.90 0.25 31.22
CA GLY A 319 -19.11 0.73 32.59
C GLY A 319 -19.04 2.26 32.74
N PRO A 320 -19.20 2.76 33.97
CA PRO A 320 -19.15 4.19 34.26
C PRO A 320 -17.73 4.72 34.07
N MET A 321 -17.62 5.87 33.41
CA MET A 321 -16.37 6.60 33.21
C MET A 321 -16.69 8.09 32.98
N ASP A 322 -15.67 8.94 33.09
CA ASP A 322 -15.81 10.37 32.79
C ASP A 322 -16.30 10.61 31.34
N ALA A 323 -17.09 11.67 31.14
CA ALA A 323 -17.71 11.96 29.85
C ALA A 323 -16.67 12.24 28.75
N ALA A 324 -15.57 12.93 29.05
CA ALA A 324 -14.53 13.24 28.08
C ALA A 324 -13.76 11.96 27.69
N MET A 325 -13.46 11.09 28.66
CA MET A 325 -12.82 9.79 28.40
C MET A 325 -13.74 8.84 27.62
N HIS A 326 -15.04 8.85 27.91
CA HIS A 326 -16.03 8.09 27.12
C HIS A 326 -16.08 8.58 25.68
N GLN A 327 -16.18 9.90 25.48
CA GLN A 327 -16.20 10.51 24.15
C GLN A 327 -14.93 10.18 23.35
N ALA A 328 -13.77 10.30 23.99
CA ALA A 328 -12.48 9.90 23.45
C ALA A 328 -12.46 8.44 22.96
N LEU A 329 -13.02 7.51 23.74
CA LEU A 329 -13.11 6.10 23.36
C LEU A 329 -14.08 5.88 22.19
N VAL A 330 -15.19 6.61 22.13
CA VAL A 330 -16.13 6.54 21.00
C VAL A 330 -15.45 7.00 19.72
N GLU A 331 -14.79 8.16 19.74
CA GLU A 331 -14.06 8.70 18.59
C GLU A 331 -12.99 7.74 18.07
N ARG A 332 -12.17 7.17 18.97
CA ARG A 332 -11.15 6.19 18.58
C ARG A 332 -11.79 4.92 18.02
N ALA A 333 -12.91 4.47 18.59
CA ALA A 333 -13.63 3.31 18.08
C ALA A 333 -14.18 3.53 16.65
N ASP A 334 -14.67 4.73 16.37
CA ASP A 334 -15.19 5.10 15.04
C ASP A 334 -14.07 5.21 14.01
N LEU A 335 -12.91 5.74 14.39
CA LEU A 335 -11.71 5.76 13.54
C LEU A 335 -11.25 4.33 13.20
N ILE A 336 -11.17 3.44 14.18
CA ILE A 336 -10.81 2.03 13.97
C ILE A 336 -11.80 1.36 13.02
N ALA A 337 -13.11 1.56 13.23
CA ALA A 337 -14.14 0.96 12.38
C ALA A 337 -14.06 1.49 10.94
N SER A 338 -13.83 2.79 10.77
CA SER A 338 -13.67 3.44 9.47
C SER A 338 -12.45 2.92 8.73
N ARG A 339 -11.30 2.80 9.41
CA ARG A 339 -10.07 2.22 8.85
C ARG A 339 -10.27 0.78 8.42
N ALA A 340 -10.87 -0.05 9.27
CA ALA A 340 -11.14 -1.46 8.96
C ALA A 340 -12.08 -1.61 7.74
N SER A 341 -13.09 -0.75 7.60
CA SER A 341 -13.94 -0.74 6.40
C SER A 341 -13.17 -0.33 5.16
N ALA A 342 -12.36 0.73 5.23
CA ALA A 342 -11.56 1.19 4.08
C ALA A 342 -10.58 0.12 3.60
N VAL A 343 -9.89 -0.57 4.53
CA VAL A 343 -8.99 -1.69 4.21
C VAL A 343 -9.74 -2.83 3.52
N LEU A 344 -10.94 -3.18 4.01
CA LEU A 344 -11.77 -4.20 3.37
C LEU A 344 -12.20 -3.78 1.96
N ASP A 345 -12.69 -2.54 1.79
CA ASP A 345 -13.19 -2.04 0.51
C ASP A 345 -12.07 -1.98 -0.54
N LEU A 346 -10.89 -1.50 -0.17
CA LEU A 346 -9.71 -1.49 -1.04
C LEU A 346 -9.30 -2.91 -1.44
N ALA A 347 -9.27 -3.85 -0.49
CA ALA A 347 -8.91 -5.23 -0.78
C ALA A 347 -9.92 -5.94 -1.70
N LEU A 348 -11.21 -5.66 -1.54
CA LEU A 348 -12.26 -6.19 -2.41
C LEU A 348 -12.17 -5.60 -3.82
N LEU A 349 -11.92 -4.29 -3.95
CA LEU A 349 -11.73 -3.61 -5.24
C LEU A 349 -10.49 -4.12 -5.99
N ALA A 350 -9.39 -4.33 -5.27
CA ALA A 350 -8.15 -4.86 -5.84
C ALA A 350 -8.20 -6.37 -6.13
N GLY A 351 -9.22 -7.09 -5.66
CA GLY A 351 -9.33 -8.54 -5.84
C GLY A 351 -8.26 -9.32 -5.08
N GLU A 352 -7.86 -8.81 -3.91
CA GLU A 352 -6.78 -9.37 -3.10
C GLU A 352 -7.02 -10.86 -2.80
N PRO A 353 -5.99 -11.74 -2.85
CA PRO A 353 -6.18 -13.19 -2.78
C PRO A 353 -6.91 -13.68 -1.53
N TRP A 354 -6.72 -12.99 -0.40
CA TRP A 354 -7.32 -13.35 0.88
C TRP A 354 -8.83 -13.11 0.92
N THR A 355 -9.35 -12.14 0.14
CA THR A 355 -10.78 -11.80 0.10
C THR A 355 -11.60 -12.92 -0.50
N ARG A 356 -10.99 -13.77 -1.35
CA ARG A 356 -11.64 -14.98 -1.89
C ARG A 356 -12.08 -15.94 -0.78
N ALA A 357 -11.38 -15.95 0.35
CA ALA A 357 -11.76 -16.79 1.48
C ALA A 357 -13.01 -16.29 2.23
N LEU A 358 -13.39 -15.01 2.08
CA LEU A 358 -14.64 -14.46 2.63
C LEU A 358 -15.87 -14.89 1.81
N GLY A 359 -15.68 -15.31 0.56
CA GLY A 359 -16.75 -15.60 -0.38
C GLY A 359 -17.38 -14.36 -1.02
N ALA A 360 -18.34 -14.56 -1.91
CA ALA A 360 -19.06 -13.45 -2.56
C ALA A 360 -20.06 -12.80 -1.59
N ALA A 361 -20.10 -11.48 -1.56
CA ALA A 361 -20.98 -10.75 -0.65
C ALA A 361 -22.47 -11.13 -0.88
N PRO A 362 -23.19 -11.60 0.16
CA PRO A 362 -24.61 -11.92 0.04
C PRO A 362 -25.44 -10.66 -0.16
N ARG A 363 -26.59 -10.80 -0.83
CA ARG A 363 -27.57 -9.71 -1.01
C ARG A 363 -28.58 -9.69 0.14
N GLY A 364 -29.16 -8.52 0.42
CA GLY A 364 -30.21 -8.37 1.44
C GLY A 364 -29.65 -8.26 2.86
N ALA A 365 -30.44 -8.72 3.84
CA ALA A 365 -30.18 -8.51 5.26
C ALA A 365 -28.83 -9.09 5.76
N ALA A 366 -28.32 -10.14 5.13
CA ALA A 366 -27.03 -10.75 5.49
C ALA A 366 -25.81 -9.95 5.02
N SER A 367 -25.97 -8.98 4.11
CA SER A 367 -24.85 -8.20 3.55
C SER A 367 -24.12 -7.39 4.64
N ALA A 368 -24.87 -6.78 5.55
CA ALA A 368 -24.30 -6.00 6.65
C ALA A 368 -23.49 -6.88 7.61
N ALA A 369 -24.02 -8.06 7.96
CA ALA A 369 -23.35 -9.02 8.84
C ALA A 369 -22.09 -9.60 8.17
N TRP A 370 -22.15 -9.92 6.87
CA TRP A 370 -20.97 -10.36 6.11
C TRP A 370 -19.90 -9.27 6.09
N ARG A 371 -20.28 -8.02 5.82
CA ARG A 371 -19.37 -6.87 5.83
C ARG A 371 -18.74 -6.66 7.20
N GLN A 372 -19.50 -6.75 8.28
CA GLN A 372 -18.98 -6.63 9.64
C GLN A 372 -17.92 -7.69 9.95
N ASN A 373 -18.15 -8.94 9.54
CA ASN A 373 -17.17 -10.01 9.68
C ASN A 373 -15.93 -9.78 8.79
N GLY A 374 -16.12 -9.29 7.56
CA GLY A 374 -15.02 -8.86 6.69
C GLY A 374 -14.16 -7.76 7.31
N CYS A 375 -14.78 -6.76 7.93
CA CYS A 375 -14.07 -5.68 8.62
C CYS A 375 -13.23 -6.22 9.79
N ALA A 376 -13.70 -7.26 10.49
CA ALA A 376 -12.91 -7.89 11.56
C ALA A 376 -11.65 -8.57 11.05
N VAL A 377 -11.73 -9.25 9.90
CA VAL A 377 -10.55 -9.83 9.25
C VAL A 377 -9.61 -8.74 8.73
N ALA A 378 -10.16 -7.69 8.11
CA ALA A 378 -9.39 -6.54 7.65
C ALA A 378 -8.68 -5.81 8.80
N ALA A 379 -9.38 -5.57 9.92
CA ALA A 379 -8.81 -4.98 11.12
C ALA A 379 -7.65 -5.81 11.69
N TYR A 380 -7.79 -7.14 11.72
CA TYR A 380 -6.72 -8.03 12.15
C TYR A 380 -5.50 -7.94 11.22
N ARG A 381 -5.72 -7.94 9.90
CA ARG A 381 -4.64 -7.83 8.93
C ARG A 381 -3.89 -6.51 9.03
N ASP A 382 -4.61 -5.39 9.15
CA ASP A 382 -4.02 -4.05 9.28
C ASP A 382 -3.29 -3.91 10.62
N ARG A 383 -3.85 -4.45 11.72
CA ARG A 383 -3.22 -4.44 13.06
C ARG A 383 -1.86 -5.16 13.09
N TYR A 384 -1.69 -6.25 12.34
CA TYR A 384 -0.48 -7.07 12.37
C TYR A 384 0.34 -7.02 11.07
N GLY A 385 0.05 -6.08 10.17
CA GLY A 385 0.81 -5.90 8.93
C GLY A 385 0.79 -7.11 7.99
N ILE A 386 -0.34 -7.83 7.90
CA ILE A 386 -0.43 -9.08 7.13
C ILE A 386 -0.68 -8.78 5.65
N VAL A 387 0.33 -8.97 4.81
CA VAL A 387 0.26 -8.74 3.35
C VAL A 387 0.01 -10.04 2.55
N GLY A 388 0.18 -11.22 3.18
CA GLY A 388 0.07 -12.50 2.49
C GLY A 388 -1.33 -12.90 2.03
N ALA A 389 -1.39 -13.88 1.12
CA ALA A 389 -2.64 -14.43 0.56
C ALA A 389 -3.51 -15.18 1.58
N LYS A 390 -2.91 -15.67 2.68
CA LYS A 390 -3.66 -16.27 3.78
C LYS A 390 -4.41 -15.17 4.54
N PRO A 391 -5.73 -15.31 4.78
CA PRO A 391 -6.51 -14.29 5.49
C PRO A 391 -5.92 -13.88 6.85
N LEU A 392 -5.40 -14.85 7.61
CA LEU A 392 -4.86 -14.64 8.95
C LEU A 392 -3.33 -14.73 9.04
N GLY A 393 -2.62 -14.78 7.91
CA GLY A 393 -1.16 -14.77 7.91
C GLY A 393 -0.49 -16.03 8.50
N ALA A 394 0.67 -15.83 9.12
CA ALA A 394 1.48 -16.87 9.78
C ALA A 394 0.92 -17.23 11.17
N VAL A 395 1.52 -18.24 11.82
CA VAL A 395 1.09 -18.65 13.17
C VAL A 395 1.36 -17.52 14.16
N PRO A 396 0.38 -17.10 14.97
CA PRO A 396 0.57 -16.02 15.94
C PRO A 396 1.64 -16.34 17.00
N GLU A 397 2.49 -15.36 17.29
CA GLU A 397 3.61 -15.53 18.22
C GLU A 397 3.19 -15.13 19.65
N SER A 398 2.56 -13.98 19.81
CA SER A 398 2.15 -13.45 21.12
C SER A 398 0.78 -13.97 21.58
N VAL A 399 0.57 -14.01 22.90
CA VAL A 399 -0.73 -14.40 23.49
C VAL A 399 -1.85 -13.47 23.01
N ALA A 400 -1.59 -12.16 22.95
CA ALA A 400 -2.54 -11.18 22.43
C ALA A 400 -2.91 -11.44 20.96
N GLN A 401 -1.91 -11.72 20.11
CA GLN A 401 -2.15 -12.04 18.70
C GLN A 401 -2.88 -13.36 18.52
N LYS A 402 -2.64 -14.38 19.36
CA LYS A 402 -3.38 -15.66 19.34
C LYS A 402 -4.88 -15.44 19.59
N LEU A 403 -5.22 -14.59 20.56
CA LEU A 403 -6.61 -14.26 20.88
C LEU A 403 -7.28 -13.47 19.75
N ASP A 404 -6.60 -12.46 19.23
CA ASP A 404 -7.09 -11.65 18.11
C ASP A 404 -7.24 -12.48 16.84
N ALA A 405 -6.32 -13.42 16.58
CA ALA A 405 -6.42 -14.38 15.49
C ALA A 405 -7.63 -15.32 15.66
N ALA A 406 -7.93 -15.77 16.88
CA ALA A 406 -9.11 -16.59 17.15
C ALA A 406 -10.41 -15.83 16.85
N ARG A 407 -10.49 -14.54 17.18
CA ARG A 407 -11.63 -13.68 16.83
C ARG A 407 -11.75 -13.48 15.33
N ALA A 408 -10.65 -13.16 14.65
CA ALA A 408 -10.63 -12.99 13.20
C ALA A 408 -10.99 -14.30 12.47
N TYR A 409 -10.56 -15.45 13.00
CA TYR A 409 -10.98 -16.77 12.49
C TYR A 409 -12.47 -17.02 12.67
N ALA A 410 -13.03 -16.72 13.85
CA ALA A 410 -14.46 -16.86 14.10
C ALA A 410 -15.29 -15.95 13.16
N ALA A 411 -14.82 -14.72 12.92
CA ALA A 411 -15.44 -13.80 11.96
C ALA A 411 -15.38 -14.32 10.52
N LEU A 412 -14.22 -14.83 10.08
CA LEU A 412 -14.06 -15.46 8.76
C LEU A 412 -15.04 -16.63 8.59
N ARG A 413 -15.15 -17.51 9.58
CA ARG A 413 -16.10 -18.64 9.57
C ARG A 413 -17.56 -18.18 9.58
N ALA A 414 -17.88 -17.08 10.25
CA ALA A 414 -19.22 -16.50 10.23
C ALA A 414 -19.56 -15.90 8.85
N ALA A 415 -18.62 -15.20 8.21
CA ALA A 415 -18.78 -14.70 6.85
C ALA A 415 -19.03 -15.85 5.85
N GLN A 416 -18.25 -16.93 5.94
CA GLN A 416 -18.40 -18.11 5.08
C GLN A 416 -19.78 -18.78 5.24
N ARG A 417 -20.25 -18.97 6.48
CA ARG A 417 -21.58 -19.54 6.75
C ARG A 417 -22.71 -18.68 6.16
N LEU A 418 -22.61 -17.35 6.26
CA LEU A 418 -23.59 -16.45 5.66
C LEU A 418 -23.66 -16.61 4.14
N VAL A 419 -22.53 -16.85 3.47
CA VAL A 419 -22.48 -17.12 2.03
C VAL A 419 -23.12 -18.48 1.71
N GLU A 420 -22.78 -19.53 2.47
CA GLU A 420 -23.34 -20.87 2.29
C GLU A 420 -24.87 -20.87 2.44
N GLU A 421 -25.40 -20.27 3.51
CA GLU A 421 -26.85 -20.20 3.78
C GLU A 421 -27.63 -19.47 2.68
N HIS A 422 -27.06 -18.42 2.08
CA HIS A 422 -27.73 -17.61 1.06
C HIS A 422 -27.47 -18.07 -0.38
N SER A 423 -26.48 -18.95 -0.59
CA SER A 423 -26.25 -19.60 -1.88
C SER A 423 -27.27 -20.70 -2.19
N TYR A 424 -27.92 -21.26 -1.16
CA TYR A 424 -29.00 -22.24 -1.30
C TYR A 424 -30.38 -21.65 -1.63
N ASP A 425 -30.56 -20.33 -1.53
CA ASP A 425 -31.84 -19.64 -1.75
C ASP A 425 -32.03 -19.13 -3.20
N ALA A 426 -31.16 -19.56 -4.13
CA ALA A 426 -31.40 -19.35 -5.56
C ALA A 426 -32.60 -20.21 -6.00
N PRO A 427 -33.66 -19.63 -6.63
CA PRO A 427 -34.89 -20.36 -6.90
C PRO A 427 -34.61 -21.54 -7.82
N ARG A 428 -34.99 -22.74 -7.38
CA ARG A 428 -35.18 -23.90 -8.26
C ARG A 428 -36.07 -23.46 -9.40
N ARG A 429 -35.50 -23.24 -10.59
CA ARG A 429 -36.25 -23.17 -11.84
C ARG A 429 -37.01 -24.48 -11.95
N ILE A 430 -38.29 -24.46 -11.58
CA ILE A 430 -39.24 -25.49 -11.97
C ILE A 430 -39.31 -25.39 -13.50
N ILE A 431 -38.58 -26.27 -14.18
CA ILE A 431 -38.79 -26.51 -15.60
C ILE A 431 -40.15 -27.20 -15.68
N ALA A 432 -41.20 -26.42 -15.89
CA ALA A 432 -42.47 -26.95 -16.34
C ALA A 432 -42.23 -27.50 -17.76
N ALA A 433 -42.05 -28.82 -17.85
CA ALA A 433 -42.09 -29.52 -19.11
C ALA A 433 -43.50 -29.36 -19.69
N GLY A 434 -43.63 -28.54 -20.73
CA GLY A 434 -44.83 -28.44 -21.53
C GLY A 434 -45.11 -29.79 -22.20
N LEU A 435 -46.14 -30.48 -21.72
CA LEU A 435 -46.75 -31.61 -22.42
C LEU A 435 -47.53 -31.04 -23.61
N THR A 436 -47.02 -31.36 -24.79
CA THR A 436 -47.75 -31.28 -26.07
C THR A 436 -48.83 -32.36 -26.08
N ARG A 437 -50.07 -31.96 -26.37
CA ARG A 437 -51.04 -32.75 -27.14
C ARG A 437 -51.92 -31.81 -27.94
#